data_AF-A0A1T5BRR6-F1
#
_entry.id   AF-A0A1T5BRR6-F1
#
_cell.length_a   1.000
_cell.length_b   1.000
_cell.length_c   1.000
_cell.angle_alpha   90.00
_cell.angle_beta   90.00
_cell.angle_gamma   90.00
#
_symmetry.space_group_name_H-M   'P 1'
#
loop_
_entity.id
_entity.type
_entity.pdbx_description
1 polymer ?
#
loop_
_entity_poly.entity_id
_entity_poly.type
_entity_poly.pdbx_seq_one_letter_code
_entity_poly.pdbx_strand_id
1 'polypeptide(L)'
;MDNVIEKAPHECADVPLCPAFNQLILAIARDLMPEGWDVIPDAPDSLEELREYYVKHGRVAVNVESRHGCTVGDPEVHYAFRAWHDLIHVCNPNEAAFTLDGEKYAANAHREEIYRRLGYTPEATFFGALIEIEIVAQNAHVLRLGYWPEDPRAFALRWLHDRGFEAPRSIAA
;
A
#
# COMPACT_ATOMS: atom_id res chain seq x y z
N MET A 1 -15.13 23.69 -0.92
CA MET A 1 -16.04 22.69 -0.34
C MET A 1 -15.26 21.41 -0.36
N ASP A 2 -14.62 21.12 0.75
CA ASP A 2 -13.76 19.94 0.90
C ASP A 2 -14.70 18.74 1.02
N ASN A 3 -14.79 17.95 -0.05
CA ASN A 3 -15.49 16.68 -0.02
C ASN A 3 -14.64 15.72 0.81
N VAL A 4 -14.86 15.72 2.12
CA VAL A 4 -14.40 14.64 3.00
C VAL A 4 -15.18 13.40 2.59
N ILE A 5 -14.51 12.51 1.88
CA ILE A 5 -15.09 11.23 1.46
C ILE A 5 -15.16 10.36 2.71
N GLU A 6 -16.37 10.18 3.26
CA GLU A 6 -16.60 9.25 4.35
C GLU A 6 -16.27 7.82 3.89
N LYS A 7 -15.26 7.22 4.52
CA LYS A 7 -14.81 5.85 4.24
C LYS A 7 -15.70 4.87 5.01
N ALA A 8 -16.31 3.91 4.32
CA ALA A 8 -17.10 2.87 4.96
C ALA A 8 -16.19 1.90 5.77
N PRO A 9 -16.65 1.40 6.93
CA PRO A 9 -15.93 0.40 7.70
C PRO A 9 -15.95 -0.94 6.96
N HIS A 10 -14.79 -1.41 6.50
CA HIS A 10 -14.64 -2.74 5.92
C HIS A 10 -13.81 -3.60 6.86
N GLU A 11 -14.31 -4.81 7.17
CA GLU A 11 -13.53 -5.84 7.86
C GLU A 11 -12.47 -6.36 6.89
N CYS A 12 -11.20 -6.30 7.30
CA CYS A 12 -10.13 -6.93 6.55
C CYS A 12 -10.40 -8.43 6.49
N ALA A 13 -10.37 -9.04 5.30
CA ALA A 13 -10.59 -10.48 5.19
C ALA A 13 -9.45 -11.23 5.92
N ASP A 14 -9.79 -12.18 6.80
CA ASP A 14 -8.83 -13.00 7.57
C ASP A 14 -7.85 -13.84 6.71
N VAL A 15 -7.96 -13.77 5.38
CA VAL A 15 -7.13 -14.51 4.42
C VAL A 15 -6.52 -13.54 3.41
N PRO A 16 -5.19 -13.40 3.31
CA PRO A 16 -4.57 -12.55 2.31
C PRO A 16 -4.88 -13.03 0.89
N LEU A 17 -4.88 -12.11 -0.08
CA LEU A 17 -5.03 -12.49 -1.49
C LEU A 17 -3.81 -13.27 -1.98
N CYS A 18 -2.63 -12.98 -1.41
CA CYS A 18 -1.42 -13.75 -1.63
C CYS A 18 -0.52 -13.79 -0.37
N PRO A 19 -0.41 -14.92 0.35
CA PRO A 19 0.45 -15.03 1.52
C PRO A 19 1.93 -14.72 1.24
N ALA A 20 2.43 -15.06 0.06
CA ALA A 20 3.82 -14.76 -0.32
C ALA A 20 4.07 -13.25 -0.43
N PHE A 21 3.06 -12.47 -0.83
CA PHE A 21 3.14 -11.01 -0.86
C PHE A 21 3.25 -10.43 0.55
N ASN A 22 2.46 -10.94 1.50
CA ASN A 22 2.57 -10.55 2.91
C ASN A 22 4.00 -10.76 3.44
N GLN A 23 4.60 -11.92 3.15
CA GLN A 23 5.97 -12.22 3.58
C GLN A 23 6.99 -11.27 2.96
N LEU A 24 6.81 -10.92 1.69
CA LEU A 24 7.66 -9.95 1.00
C LEU A 24 7.57 -8.57 1.63
N ILE A 25 6.36 -8.08 1.92
CA ILE A 25 6.13 -6.78 2.59
C ILE A 25 6.88 -6.73 3.91
N LEU A 26 6.71 -7.74 4.77
CA LEU A 26 7.37 -7.79 6.09
C LEU A 26 8.90 -7.83 5.95
N ALA A 27 9.42 -8.57 4.97
CA ALA A 27 10.86 -8.63 4.71
C ALA A 27 11.40 -7.26 4.25
N ILE A 28 10.71 -6.59 3.31
CA ILE A 28 11.10 -5.27 2.83
C ILE A 28 11.05 -4.23 3.96
N ALA A 29 9.95 -4.18 4.71
CA ALA A 29 9.78 -3.23 5.80
C ALA A 29 10.86 -3.40 6.88
N ARG A 30 11.20 -4.65 7.24
CA ARG A 30 12.28 -4.94 8.21
C ARG A 30 13.65 -4.49 7.72
N ASP A 31 13.93 -4.63 6.43
CA ASP A 31 15.22 -4.22 5.87
C ASP A 31 15.34 -2.69 5.75
N LEU A 32 14.25 -2.01 5.38
CA LEU A 32 14.24 -0.55 5.23
C LEU A 32 14.12 0.19 6.56
N MET A 33 13.40 -0.39 7.52
CA MET A 33 13.13 0.18 8.84
C MET A 33 13.44 -0.86 9.92
N PRO A 34 14.72 -1.19 10.17
CA PRO A 34 15.11 -2.24 11.11
C PRO A 34 14.72 -1.95 12.56
N GLU A 35 14.57 -0.67 12.91
CA GLU A 35 14.06 -0.25 14.22
C GLU A 35 12.53 -0.33 14.32
N GLY A 36 11.84 -0.49 13.18
CA GLY A 36 10.38 -0.53 13.06
C GLY A 36 9.75 0.82 12.74
N TRP A 37 8.43 0.88 12.88
CA TRP A 37 7.58 2.06 12.70
C TRP A 37 6.68 2.25 13.92
N ASP A 38 6.00 3.40 14.01
CA ASP A 38 5.07 3.69 15.09
C ASP A 38 3.63 3.46 14.63
N VAL A 39 2.81 2.81 15.46
CA VAL A 39 1.38 2.58 15.18
C VAL A 39 0.58 3.38 16.21
N ILE A 40 -0.05 4.48 15.77
CA ILE A 40 -0.70 5.47 16.65
C ILE A 40 -2.05 5.91 16.09
N PRO A 41 -3.02 6.36 16.90
CA PRO A 41 -4.32 6.84 16.42
C PRO A 41 -4.22 8.17 15.66
N ASP A 42 -3.36 9.08 16.10
CA ASP A 42 -3.18 10.41 15.52
C ASP A 42 -1.94 10.45 14.60
N ALA A 43 -1.86 9.50 13.66
CA ALA A 43 -0.78 9.49 12.69
C ALA A 43 -0.93 10.65 11.69
N PRO A 44 0.18 11.18 11.15
CA PRO A 44 0.16 12.28 10.18
C PRO A 44 -0.78 12.04 9.00
N ASP A 45 -1.56 13.07 8.62
CA ASP A 45 -2.52 12.98 7.51
C ASP A 45 -2.10 13.78 6.27
N SER A 46 -1.05 14.59 6.39
CA SER A 46 -0.46 15.38 5.32
C SER A 46 1.02 15.04 5.12
N LEU A 47 1.54 15.32 3.92
CA LEU A 47 2.96 15.12 3.63
C LEU A 47 3.87 16.00 4.52
N GLU A 48 3.40 17.18 4.89
CA GLU A 48 4.13 18.09 5.79
C GLU A 48 4.24 17.46 7.18
N GLU A 49 3.12 17.08 7.79
CA GLU A 49 3.10 16.44 9.11
C GLU A 49 3.90 15.13 9.12
N LEU A 50 3.81 14.33 8.06
CA LEU A 50 4.55 13.07 7.95
C LEU A 50 6.06 13.30 7.99
N ARG A 51 6.53 14.35 7.30
CA ARG A 51 7.95 14.71 7.29
C ARG A 51 8.39 15.31 8.62
N GLU A 52 7.58 16.16 9.23
CA GLU A 52 7.88 16.71 10.55
C GLU A 52 7.99 15.60 11.60
N TYR A 53 7.07 14.63 11.57
CA TYR A 53 7.13 13.46 12.44
C TYR A 53 8.43 12.68 12.21
N TYR A 54 8.78 12.38 10.95
CA TYR A 54 9.99 11.65 10.62
C TYR A 54 11.26 12.38 11.07
N VAL A 55 11.35 13.71 10.87
CA VAL A 55 12.49 14.52 11.34
C VAL A 55 12.63 14.48 12.86
N LYS A 56 11.51 14.50 13.57
CA LYS A 56 11.49 14.51 15.04
C LYS A 56 11.78 13.15 15.67
N HIS A 57 11.27 12.08 15.08
CA HIS A 57 11.27 10.74 15.69
C HIS A 57 12.23 9.75 15.01
N GLY A 58 12.68 10.05 13.79
CA GLY A 58 13.51 9.14 12.98
C GLY A 58 12.77 7.92 12.44
N ARG A 59 11.44 7.87 12.60
CA ARG A 59 10.56 6.76 12.22
C ARG A 59 9.30 7.29 11.55
N VAL A 60 8.67 6.46 10.74
CA VAL A 60 7.34 6.74 10.19
C VAL A 60 6.26 6.34 11.19
N ALA A 61 5.15 7.06 11.20
CA ALA A 61 3.95 6.74 11.97
C ALA A 61 2.81 6.35 11.04
N VAL A 62 2.10 5.27 11.38
CA VAL A 62 0.92 4.79 10.65
C VAL A 62 -0.30 4.76 11.55
N ASN A 63 -1.45 5.10 10.98
CA ASN A 63 -2.69 5.16 11.74
C ASN A 63 -3.19 3.75 12.12
N VAL A 64 -3.41 3.49 13.41
CA VAL A 64 -3.97 2.20 13.90
C VAL A 64 -5.37 1.92 13.35
N GLU A 65 -6.14 2.96 13.06
CA GLU A 65 -7.49 2.89 12.51
C GLU A 65 -7.50 2.70 10.99
N SER A 66 -6.35 2.79 10.33
CA SER A 66 -6.22 2.43 8.92
C SER A 66 -6.48 0.94 8.76
N ARG A 67 -7.63 0.57 8.22
CA ARG A 67 -8.03 -0.83 7.96
C ARG A 67 -8.12 -1.17 6.48
N HIS A 68 -7.30 -0.52 5.65
CA HIS A 68 -7.46 -0.54 4.20
C HIS A 68 -6.36 -1.38 3.53
N GLY A 69 -6.52 -2.69 3.55
CA GLY A 69 -5.77 -3.61 2.72
C GLY A 69 -6.75 -4.55 2.02
N CYS A 70 -6.88 -4.46 0.71
CA CYS A 70 -7.72 -5.38 -0.06
C CYS A 70 -6.95 -6.65 -0.49
N THR A 71 -5.62 -6.58 -0.45
CA THR A 71 -4.68 -7.63 -0.85
C THR A 71 -3.97 -8.27 0.34
N VAL A 72 -3.75 -7.52 1.43
CA VAL A 72 -3.13 -8.00 2.67
C VAL A 72 -4.21 -8.39 3.68
N GLY A 73 -4.08 -9.56 4.30
CA GLY A 73 -5.10 -10.12 5.22
C GLY A 73 -4.72 -10.05 6.71
N ASP A 74 -3.70 -9.27 7.08
CA ASP A 74 -3.19 -9.22 8.44
C ASP A 74 -2.86 -7.76 8.85
N PRO A 75 -3.25 -7.31 10.06
CA PRO A 75 -3.00 -5.94 10.51
C PRO A 75 -1.51 -5.56 10.57
N GLU A 76 -0.64 -6.45 11.01
CA GLU A 76 0.80 -6.18 11.07
C GLU A 76 1.37 -5.96 9.67
N VAL A 77 0.96 -6.80 8.71
CA VAL A 77 1.36 -6.65 7.30
C VAL A 77 0.82 -5.34 6.72
N HIS A 78 -0.42 -4.98 7.06
CA HIS A 78 -1.01 -3.70 6.63
C HIS A 78 -0.21 -2.50 7.16
N TYR A 79 0.14 -2.51 8.45
CA TYR A 79 0.96 -1.46 9.04
C TYR A 79 2.37 -1.42 8.44
N ALA A 80 2.98 -2.58 8.19
CA ALA A 80 4.28 -2.67 7.51
C ALA A 80 4.23 -2.10 6.10
N PHE A 81 3.18 -2.40 5.34
CA PHE A 81 2.96 -1.88 4.00
C PHE A 81 2.79 -0.36 4.02
N ARG A 82 1.94 0.16 4.90
CA ARG A 82 1.73 1.60 5.11
C ARG A 82 3.02 2.31 5.51
N ALA A 83 3.80 1.73 6.42
CA ALA A 83 5.06 2.31 6.85
C ALA A 83 6.07 2.37 5.69
N TRP A 84 6.18 1.30 4.90
CA TRP A 84 7.02 1.29 3.70
C TRP A 84 6.57 2.34 2.69
N HIS A 85 5.26 2.45 2.45
CA HIS A 85 4.67 3.44 1.56
C HIS A 85 4.94 4.88 2.02
N ASP A 86 4.65 5.19 3.28
CA ASP A 86 4.85 6.54 3.86
C ASP A 86 6.34 6.91 3.88
N LEU A 87 7.25 5.94 4.05
CA LEU A 87 8.69 6.17 3.91
C LEU A 87 9.09 6.65 2.50
N ILE A 88 8.45 6.14 1.44
CA ILE A 88 8.72 6.59 0.07
C ILE A 88 8.34 8.06 -0.10
N HIS A 89 7.20 8.47 0.47
CA HIS A 89 6.77 9.87 0.49
C HIS A 89 7.76 10.78 1.22
N VAL A 90 8.23 10.33 2.40
CA VAL A 90 9.25 11.05 3.18
C VAL A 90 10.55 11.22 2.40
N CYS A 91 11.01 10.17 1.72
CA CYS A 91 12.29 10.18 1.01
C CYS A 91 12.24 10.97 -0.31
N ASN A 92 11.07 11.10 -0.94
CA ASN A 92 10.92 11.70 -2.26
C ASN A 92 9.80 12.75 -2.29
N PRO A 93 9.85 13.80 -1.44
CA PRO A 93 8.69 14.65 -1.19
C PRO A 93 8.27 15.52 -2.38
N ASN A 94 9.13 15.70 -3.39
CA ASN A 94 8.81 16.49 -4.57
C ASN A 94 8.12 15.64 -5.65
N GLU A 95 8.42 14.35 -5.71
CA GLU A 95 7.92 13.39 -6.69
C GLU A 95 6.72 12.62 -6.15
N ALA A 96 6.76 12.25 -4.86
CA ALA A 96 5.76 11.49 -4.15
C ALA A 96 4.86 12.42 -3.31
N ALA A 97 4.24 13.43 -3.93
CA ALA A 97 3.22 14.23 -3.26
C ALA A 97 1.95 13.41 -2.98
N PHE A 98 1.13 13.79 -1.99
CA PHE A 98 -0.20 13.18 -1.74
C PHE A 98 -1.22 13.61 -2.81
N THR A 99 -0.96 13.19 -4.04
CA THR A 99 -1.75 13.43 -5.25
C THR A 99 -1.71 12.15 -6.07
N LEU A 100 -2.67 11.94 -6.99
CA LEU A 100 -2.68 10.72 -7.79
C LEU A 100 -1.37 10.46 -8.56
N ASP A 101 -0.68 11.51 -9.02
CA ASP A 101 0.60 11.35 -9.72
C ASP A 101 1.74 10.99 -8.77
N GLY A 102 1.73 11.52 -7.54
CA GLY A 102 2.67 11.09 -6.51
C GLY A 102 2.39 9.69 -5.97
N GLU A 103 1.13 9.26 -5.91
CA GLU A 103 0.76 7.86 -5.63
C GLU A 103 1.27 6.91 -6.71
N LYS A 104 1.18 7.30 -8.00
CA LYS A 104 1.79 6.53 -9.10
C LYS A 104 3.31 6.45 -8.96
N TYR A 105 3.95 7.55 -8.54
CA TYR A 105 5.38 7.53 -8.25
C TYR A 105 5.70 6.56 -7.12
N ALA A 106 4.96 6.62 -6.00
CA ALA A 106 5.14 5.72 -4.88
C ALA A 106 4.96 4.25 -5.31
N ALA A 107 3.92 3.95 -6.07
CA ALA A 107 3.68 2.62 -6.65
C ALA A 107 4.83 2.15 -7.56
N ASN A 108 5.40 3.03 -8.38
CA ASN A 108 6.59 2.72 -9.18
C ASN A 108 7.78 2.37 -8.28
N ALA A 109 8.07 3.16 -7.25
CA ALA A 109 9.16 2.92 -6.32
C ALA A 109 9.00 1.60 -5.55
N HIS A 110 7.78 1.26 -5.13
CA HIS A 110 7.47 -0.07 -4.58
C HIS A 110 7.81 -1.19 -5.57
N ARG A 111 7.36 -1.05 -6.83
CA ARG A 111 7.62 -2.05 -7.88
C ARG A 111 9.10 -2.21 -8.17
N GLU A 112 9.85 -1.12 -8.23
CA GLU A 112 11.30 -1.14 -8.43
C GLU A 112 12.03 -1.89 -7.29
N GLU A 113 11.63 -1.67 -6.04
CA GLU A 113 12.19 -2.39 -4.89
C GLU A 113 11.88 -3.89 -4.94
N ILE A 114 10.67 -4.27 -5.37
CA ILE A 114 10.31 -5.68 -5.60
C ILE A 114 11.17 -6.30 -6.69
N TYR A 115 11.31 -5.62 -7.85
CA TYR A 115 12.16 -6.09 -8.94
C TYR A 115 13.63 -6.16 -8.56
N ARG A 116 14.13 -5.24 -7.74
CA ARG A 116 15.51 -5.27 -7.23
C ARG A 116 15.80 -6.52 -6.41
N ARG A 117 14.81 -7.00 -5.65
CA ARG A 117 14.93 -8.16 -4.75
C ARG A 117 14.71 -9.50 -5.44
N LEU A 118 13.70 -9.56 -6.32
CA LEU A 118 13.25 -10.81 -6.93
C LEU A 118 13.73 -10.97 -8.38
N GLY A 119 14.17 -9.89 -9.02
CA GLY A 119 14.36 -9.82 -10.46
C GLY A 119 13.04 -9.62 -11.21
N TYR A 120 13.11 -9.57 -12.54
CA TYR A 120 11.94 -9.51 -13.42
C TYR A 120 11.30 -10.90 -13.58
N THR A 121 10.63 -11.38 -12.53
CA THR A 121 9.95 -12.68 -12.52
C THR A 121 8.42 -12.53 -12.62
N PRO A 122 7.69 -13.62 -12.95
CA PRO A 122 6.23 -13.62 -12.89
C PRO A 122 5.68 -13.23 -11.51
N GLU A 123 6.32 -13.66 -10.42
CA GLU A 123 5.96 -13.31 -9.05
C GLU A 123 6.13 -11.81 -8.80
N ALA A 124 7.27 -11.24 -9.19
CA ALA A 124 7.51 -9.81 -9.05
C ALA A 124 6.49 -8.97 -9.85
N THR A 125 6.14 -9.43 -11.05
CA THR A 125 5.12 -8.80 -11.90
C THR A 125 3.74 -8.85 -11.22
N PHE A 126 3.36 -10.02 -10.67
CA PHE A 126 2.10 -10.19 -9.97
C PHE A 126 2.04 -9.33 -8.69
N PHE A 127 3.09 -9.32 -7.87
CA PHE A 127 3.17 -8.43 -6.71
C PHE A 127 3.11 -6.95 -7.11
N GLY A 128 3.73 -6.57 -8.21
CA GLY A 128 3.61 -5.22 -8.74
C GLY A 128 2.17 -4.83 -9.14
N ALA A 129 1.37 -5.79 -9.61
CA ALA A 129 -0.06 -5.57 -9.83
C ALA A 129 -0.82 -5.35 -8.52
N LEU A 130 -0.48 -6.07 -7.44
CA LEU A 130 -1.06 -5.85 -6.11
C LEU A 130 -0.73 -4.46 -5.55
N ILE A 131 0.51 -4.00 -5.72
CA ILE A 131 0.94 -2.64 -5.37
C ILE A 131 0.11 -1.59 -6.12
N GLU A 132 -0.05 -1.75 -7.44
CA GLU A 132 -0.84 -0.83 -8.26
C GLU A 132 -2.30 -0.74 -7.80
N ILE A 133 -2.88 -1.88 -7.37
CA ILE A 133 -4.23 -1.92 -6.85
C ILE A 133 -4.37 -1.14 -5.54
N GLU A 134 -3.46 -1.38 -4.59
CA GLU A 134 -3.51 -0.76 -3.26
C GLU A 134 -3.28 0.75 -3.31
N ILE A 135 -2.34 1.21 -4.14
CA ILE A 135 -1.87 2.60 -4.11
C ILE A 135 -2.60 3.46 -5.15
N VAL A 136 -2.83 2.93 -6.36
CA VAL A 136 -3.29 3.74 -7.50
C VAL A 136 -4.73 3.43 -7.87
N ALA A 137 -5.08 2.16 -8.06
CA ALA A 137 -6.35 1.80 -8.70
C ALA A 137 -7.57 2.17 -7.84
N GLN A 138 -7.50 1.97 -6.52
CA GLN A 138 -8.57 2.36 -5.61
C GLN A 138 -8.70 3.89 -5.52
N ASN A 139 -7.59 4.62 -5.42
CA ASN A 139 -7.59 6.09 -5.45
C ASN A 139 -8.17 6.63 -6.77
N ALA A 140 -7.78 6.06 -7.91
CA ALA A 140 -8.33 6.41 -9.22
C ALA A 140 -9.83 6.09 -9.33
N HIS A 141 -10.30 5.00 -8.70
CA HIS A 141 -11.74 4.69 -8.62
C HIS A 141 -12.49 5.78 -7.87
N VAL A 142 -11.99 6.19 -6.70
CA VAL A 142 -12.58 7.23 -5.85
C VAL A 142 -12.62 8.56 -6.58
N LEU A 143 -11.52 8.97 -7.20
CA LEU A 143 -11.46 10.23 -7.96
C LEU A 143 -12.43 10.25 -9.14
N ARG A 144 -12.70 9.09 -9.75
CA ARG A 144 -13.61 8.97 -10.90
C ARG A 144 -15.07 8.89 -10.49
N LEU A 145 -15.39 8.23 -9.38
CA LEU A 145 -16.77 7.87 -9.02
C LEU A 145 -17.28 8.58 -7.76
N GLY A 146 -16.38 9.19 -6.98
CA GLY A 146 -16.70 9.94 -5.77
C GLY A 146 -16.86 9.10 -4.51
N TYR A 147 -16.64 7.79 -4.57
CA TYR A 147 -16.80 6.88 -3.43
C TYR A 147 -15.73 5.78 -3.41
N TRP A 148 -15.48 5.20 -2.23
CA TRP A 148 -14.58 4.07 -2.05
C TRP A 148 -15.22 2.76 -2.52
N PRO A 149 -14.47 1.80 -3.10
CA PRO A 149 -15.04 0.50 -3.46
C PRO A 149 -15.71 -0.17 -2.25
N GLU A 150 -16.99 -0.55 -2.38
CA GLU A 150 -17.76 -1.22 -1.32
C GLU A 150 -17.19 -2.59 -0.93
N ASP A 151 -16.56 -3.27 -1.89
CA ASP A 151 -15.80 -4.49 -1.66
C ASP A 151 -14.42 -4.34 -2.32
N PRO A 152 -13.43 -3.84 -1.55
CA PRO A 152 -12.07 -3.66 -2.05
C PRO A 152 -11.45 -4.96 -2.57
N ARG A 153 -11.75 -6.11 -1.95
CA ARG A 153 -11.20 -7.41 -2.38
C ARG A 153 -11.78 -7.84 -3.72
N ALA A 154 -13.11 -7.75 -3.89
CA ALA A 154 -13.74 -8.05 -5.16
C ALA A 154 -13.32 -7.04 -6.25
N PHE A 155 -13.06 -5.78 -5.88
CA PHE A 155 -12.45 -4.80 -6.78
C PHE A 155 -11.08 -5.26 -7.26
N ALA A 156 -10.19 -5.68 -6.35
CA ALA A 156 -8.86 -6.18 -6.68
C ALA A 156 -8.91 -7.41 -7.61
N LEU A 157 -9.74 -8.39 -7.28
CA LEU A 157 -9.89 -9.62 -8.09
C LEU A 157 -10.38 -9.32 -9.51
N ARG A 158 -11.38 -8.44 -9.66
CA ARG A 158 -11.84 -8.00 -10.99
C ARG A 158 -10.75 -7.25 -11.74
N TRP A 159 -10.02 -6.36 -11.06
CA TRP A 159 -8.95 -5.58 -11.67
C TRP A 159 -7.85 -6.48 -12.26
N LEU A 160 -7.45 -7.53 -11.52
CA LEU A 160 -6.47 -8.52 -11.96
C LEU A 160 -6.98 -9.31 -13.16
N HIS A 161 -8.20 -9.85 -13.07
CA HIS A 161 -8.82 -10.63 -14.13
C HIS A 161 -8.92 -9.84 -15.45
N ASP A 162 -9.45 -8.61 -15.41
CA ASP A 162 -9.67 -7.78 -16.60
C ASP A 162 -8.38 -7.38 -17.32
N ARG A 163 -7.24 -7.53 -16.64
CA ARG A 163 -5.90 -7.23 -17.17
C ARG A 163 -5.05 -8.48 -17.43
N GLY A 164 -5.63 -9.67 -17.26
CA GLY A 164 -4.94 -10.94 -17.52
C GLY A 164 -3.83 -11.26 -16.51
N PHE A 165 -3.89 -10.71 -15.30
CA PHE A 165 -2.99 -11.11 -14.22
C PHE A 165 -3.51 -12.39 -13.56
N GLU A 166 -2.71 -13.45 -13.63
CA GLU A 166 -2.93 -14.69 -12.90
C GLU A 166 -1.83 -14.88 -11.86
N ALA A 167 -2.18 -15.42 -10.69
CA ALA A 167 -1.19 -15.77 -9.68
C ALA A 167 -0.26 -16.87 -10.25
N PRO A 168 1.08 -16.67 -10.26
CA PRO A 168 2.02 -17.71 -10.68
C PRO A 168 1.84 -18.97 -9.85
N ARG A 169 1.99 -20.15 -10.48
CA ARG A 169 1.81 -21.46 -9.81
C ARG A 169 2.72 -21.67 -8.59
N SER A 170 3.85 -21.00 -8.55
CA SER A 170 4.81 -21.01 -7.43
C SER A 170 4.26 -20.36 -6.15
N ILE A 171 3.29 -19.45 -6.29
CA ILE A 171 2.70 -18.67 -5.19
C ILE A 171 1.17 -18.76 -5.12
N ALA A 172 0.55 -19.45 -6.08
CA ALA A 172 -0.83 -19.89 -6.01
C ALA A 172 -0.91 -21.01 -4.96
N ALA A 173 -1.53 -20.72 -3.82
CA ALA A 173 -1.78 -21.68 -2.75
C ALA A 173 -2.72 -22.80 -3.18
#